data_AF-A0A1H5TY81-F1
#
_entry.id   AF-A0A1H5TY81-F1
#
_cell.length_a   1.000
_cell.length_b   1.000
_cell.length_c   1.000
_cell.angle_alpha   90.00
_cell.angle_beta   90.00
_cell.angle_gamma   90.00
#
_symmetry.space_group_name_H-M   'P 1'
#
loop_
_entity.id
_entity.type
_entity.pdbx_description
1 polymer ?
#
loop_
_entity_poly.entity_id
_entity_poly.type
_entity_poly.pdbx_seq_one_letter_code
_entity_poly.pdbx_strand_id
1 'polypeptide(L)'
;MNIAAIYLYLPLVALIGGAIAGLVFGRFFGVRLLLWLLGAIGAVALLLVIYLTTIGPGEEQAAFVPFAALTGLVFPAIFGAIMGGVAGRALGGRAGRR
;
A
#
# COMPACT_ATOMS: atom_id res chain seq x y z
N MET A 1 -12.19 11.54 -17.51
CA MET A 1 -11.01 11.92 -16.69
C MET A 1 -9.77 11.82 -17.56
N ASN A 2 -8.85 12.77 -17.46
CA ASN A 2 -7.57 12.73 -18.15
C ASN A 2 -6.70 11.60 -17.57
N ILE A 3 -6.11 10.73 -18.40
CA ILE A 3 -5.22 9.63 -17.96
C ILE A 3 -4.07 10.14 -17.09
N ALA A 4 -3.52 11.31 -17.42
CA ALA A 4 -2.47 11.93 -16.61
C ALA A 4 -2.97 12.25 -15.18
N ALA A 5 -4.23 12.67 -15.04
CA ALA A 5 -4.82 12.94 -13.72
C ALA A 5 -4.98 11.65 -12.91
N ILE A 6 -5.33 10.52 -13.54
CA ILE A 6 -5.44 9.23 -12.84
C ILE A 6 -4.09 8.88 -12.22
N TYR A 7 -3.00 8.88 -13.00
CA TYR A 7 -1.67 8.57 -12.49
C TYR A 7 -1.14 9.58 -11.47
N LEU A 8 -1.59 10.83 -11.53
CA LEU A 8 -1.22 11.88 -10.58
C LEU A 8 -1.91 11.70 -9.22
N TYR A 9 -3.17 11.27 -9.19
CA TYR A 9 -3.93 11.09 -7.95
C TYR A 9 -3.86 9.68 -7.38
N LEU A 10 -3.49 8.68 -8.18
CA LEU A 10 -3.37 7.29 -7.75
C LEU A 10 -2.51 7.10 -6.48
N PRO A 11 -1.32 7.74 -6.37
CA PRO A 11 -0.48 7.61 -5.18
C PRO A 11 -1.16 8.17 -3.93
N LEU A 12 -1.90 9.28 -4.07
CA LEU A 12 -2.62 9.91 -2.96
C LEU A 12 -3.77 9.02 -2.48
N VAL A 13 -4.54 8.46 -3.40
CA VAL A 13 -5.63 7.54 -3.08
C VAL A 13 -5.09 6.29 -2.38
N ALA A 14 -4.00 5.72 -2.88
CA ALA A 14 -3.37 4.55 -2.28
C ALA A 14 -2.77 4.85 -0.90
N LEU A 15 -2.12 6.01 -0.73
CA LEU A 15 -1.61 6.47 0.56
C LEU A 15 -2.74 6.60 1.59
N ILE A 16 -3.83 7.27 1.22
CA ILE A 16 -4.99 7.47 2.11
C ILE A 16 -5.66 6.12 2.41
N GLY A 17 -5.88 5.28 1.41
CA GLY A 17 -6.45 3.95 1.57
C GLY A 17 -5.61 3.07 2.49
N GLY A 18 -4.28 3.08 2.29
CA GLY A 18 -3.32 2.44 3.19
C GLY A 18 -3.43 2.98 4.61
N ALA A 19 -3.45 4.30 4.79
CA ALA A 19 -3.56 4.93 6.11
C ALA A 19 -4.83 4.55 6.86
N ILE A 20 -5.97 4.53 6.17
CA ILE A 20 -7.24 4.10 6.75
C ILE A 20 -7.18 2.62 7.14
N ALA A 21 -6.70 1.75 6.25
CA ALA A 21 -6.57 0.32 6.52
C ALA A 21 -5.63 0.07 7.71
N GLY A 22 -4.45 0.69 7.71
CA GLY A 22 -3.50 0.63 8.81
C GLY A 22 -4.12 1.08 10.14
N LEU A 23 -4.85 2.21 10.14
CA LEU A 23 -5.50 2.73 11.34
C LEU A 23 -6.53 1.75 11.90
N VAL A 24 -7.37 1.17 11.05
CA VAL A 24 -8.38 0.18 11.45
C VAL A 24 -7.70 -1.07 12.03
N PHE A 25 -6.71 -1.62 11.32
CA PHE A 25 -5.98 -2.81 11.76
C PHE A 25 -5.21 -2.57 13.06
N GLY A 26 -4.50 -1.45 13.15
CA GLY A 26 -3.77 -1.04 14.35
C GLY A 26 -4.68 -0.78 15.54
N ARG A 27 -5.87 -0.21 15.32
CA ARG A 27 -6.82 0.10 16.41
C ARG A 27 -7.55 -1.13 16.94
N PHE A 28 -8.07 -1.98 16.05
CA PHE A 28 -9.02 -3.02 16.43
C PHE A 28 -8.44 -4.44 16.47
N PHE A 29 -7.44 -4.73 15.64
CA PHE A 29 -6.99 -6.12 15.41
C PHE A 29 -5.57 -6.41 15.93
N GLY A 30 -4.84 -5.37 16.37
CA GLY A 30 -3.52 -5.49 16.98
C GLY A 30 -2.38 -5.67 15.96
N VAL A 31 -1.16 -5.83 16.49
CA VAL A 31 0.08 -5.81 15.67
C VAL A 31 0.15 -6.98 14.70
N ARG A 32 -0.31 -8.18 15.11
CA ARG A 32 -0.24 -9.38 14.27
C ARG A 32 -1.01 -9.21 12.97
N LEU A 33 -2.24 -8.66 13.04
CA LEU A 33 -3.05 -8.45 11.84
C LEU A 33 -2.51 -7.31 10.97
N LEU A 34 -1.91 -6.28 11.58
CA LEU A 34 -1.20 -5.23 10.85
C LEU A 34 -0.01 -5.78 10.06
N LEU A 35 0.76 -6.72 10.64
CA LEU A 35 1.85 -7.40 9.93
C LEU A 35 1.33 -8.25 8.77
N TRP A 36 0.18 -8.94 8.93
CA TRP A 36 -0.46 -9.66 7.83
C TRP A 36 -0.92 -8.72 6.71
N LEU A 37 -1.47 -7.55 7.02
CA LEU A 37 -1.82 -6.54 6.03
C LEU A 37 -0.60 -6.10 5.22
N LEU A 38 0.50 -5.76 5.91
CA LEU A 38 1.75 -5.38 5.24
C LEU A 38 2.34 -6.54 4.42
N GLY A 39 2.28 -7.77 4.95
CA GLY A 39 2.69 -8.98 4.22
C GLY A 39 1.87 -9.22 2.96
N ALA A 40 0.56 -9.02 3.00
CA ALA A 40 -0.31 -9.15 1.84
C ALA A 40 0.01 -8.09 0.76
N ILE A 41 0.19 -6.82 1.16
CA ILE A 41 0.60 -5.76 0.22
C ILE A 41 2.00 -6.05 -0.34
N GLY A 42 2.92 -6.55 0.49
CA GLY A 42 4.25 -6.98 0.09
C GLY A 42 4.24 -8.16 -0.90
N ALA A 43 3.32 -9.11 -0.74
CA ALA A 43 3.15 -10.21 -1.70
C ALA A 43 2.69 -9.69 -3.08
N VAL A 44 1.79 -8.71 -3.11
CA VAL A 44 1.41 -8.04 -4.37
C VAL A 44 2.60 -7.31 -4.99
N ALA A 45 3.41 -6.62 -4.18
CA ALA A 45 4.65 -6.00 -4.64
C ALA A 45 5.58 -7.01 -5.31
N LEU A 46 5.77 -8.16 -4.65
CA LEU A 46 6.64 -9.21 -5.12
C LEU A 46 6.15 -9.80 -6.45
N LEU A 47 4.84 -10.03 -6.59
CA LEU A 47 4.25 -10.50 -7.86
C LEU A 47 4.49 -9.52 -9.01
N LEU A 48 4.33 -8.21 -8.76
CA LEU A 48 4.60 -7.18 -9.77
C LEU A 48 6.09 -7.12 -10.14
N VAL A 49 6.99 -7.27 -9.16
CA VAL A 49 8.43 -7.33 -9.41
C VAL A 49 8.80 -8.57 -10.23
N ILE A 50 8.29 -9.75 -9.87
CA ILE A 50 8.51 -10.98 -10.64
C ILE A 50 8.00 -10.80 -12.07
N TYR A 51 6.79 -10.24 -12.24
CA TYR A 51 6.24 -9.97 -13.56
C TYR A 51 7.16 -9.03 -14.37
N LEU A 52 7.65 -7.94 -13.77
CA LEU A 52 8.62 -7.05 -14.42
C LEU A 52 9.89 -7.78 -14.87
N THR A 53 10.39 -8.75 -14.10
CA THR A 53 11.58 -9.54 -14.51
C THR A 53 11.34 -10.46 -15.70
N THR A 54 10.08 -10.76 -16.05
CA THR A 54 9.73 -11.57 -17.23
C THR A 54 9.67 -10.76 -18.51
N ILE A 55 9.71 -9.43 -18.43
CA ILE A 55 9.56 -8.54 -19.60
C ILE A 55 10.91 -8.37 -20.28
N GLY A 56 10.95 -8.71 -21.56
CA GLY A 56 12.15 -8.66 -22.38
C GLY A 56 12.42 -7.30 -23.02
N PRO A 57 13.62 -7.10 -23.60
CA PRO A 57 13.93 -5.93 -24.41
C PRO A 57 12.94 -5.80 -25.59
N GLY A 58 12.44 -4.59 -25.84
CA GLY A 58 11.45 -4.31 -26.90
C GLY A 58 9.99 -4.31 -26.44
N GLU A 59 9.70 -4.71 -25.18
CA GLU A 59 8.35 -4.74 -24.60
C GLU A 59 8.15 -3.68 -23.51
N GLU A 60 8.81 -2.53 -23.62
CA GLU A 60 8.84 -1.48 -22.59
C GLU A 60 7.44 -0.96 -22.20
N GLN A 61 6.50 -0.95 -23.15
CA GLN A 61 5.12 -0.57 -22.88
C GLN A 61 4.41 -1.54 -21.92
N ALA A 62 4.75 -2.84 -21.97
CA ALA A 62 4.20 -3.85 -21.06
C ALA A 62 4.74 -3.67 -19.63
N ALA A 63 5.94 -3.10 -19.46
CA ALA A 63 6.53 -2.80 -18.16
C ALA A 63 5.90 -1.58 -17.47
N PHE A 64 5.26 -0.69 -18.23
CA PHE A 64 4.73 0.56 -17.68
C PHE A 64 3.63 0.33 -16.64
N VAL A 65 2.68 -0.57 -16.92
CA VAL A 65 1.56 -0.86 -16.00
C VAL A 65 2.02 -1.43 -14.65
N PRO A 66 2.82 -2.51 -14.59
CA PRO A 66 3.29 -3.06 -13.31
C PRO A 66 4.20 -2.09 -12.57
N PHE A 67 5.03 -1.30 -13.28
CA PHE A 67 5.83 -0.25 -12.67
C PHE A 67 4.96 0.87 -12.06
N ALA A 68 3.96 1.35 -12.80
CA ALA A 68 3.01 2.36 -12.33
C ALA A 68 2.17 1.84 -11.16
N ALA A 69 1.83 0.55 -11.13
CA ALA A 69 1.17 -0.08 -9.99
C ALA A 69 2.07 -0.12 -8.75
N LEU A 70 3.36 -0.47 -8.89
CA LEU A 70 4.31 -0.45 -7.77
C LEU A 70 4.45 0.95 -7.16
N THR A 71 4.69 1.94 -8.01
CA THR A 71 4.99 3.32 -7.60
C THR A 71 3.74 4.11 -7.22
N GLY A 72 2.63 3.91 -7.93
CA GLY A 72 1.38 4.64 -7.75
C GLY A 72 0.37 3.98 -6.82
N LEU A 73 0.51 2.68 -6.50
CA LEU A 73 -0.39 1.99 -5.59
C LEU A 73 0.35 1.34 -4.42
N VAL A 74 1.26 0.42 -4.71
CA VAL A 74 1.80 -0.48 -3.68
C VAL A 74 2.65 0.25 -2.65
N PHE A 75 3.66 1.01 -3.07
CA PHE A 75 4.51 1.72 -2.11
C PHE A 75 3.74 2.77 -1.30
N PRO A 76 2.91 3.65 -1.91
CA PRO A 76 2.09 4.58 -1.13
C PRO A 76 1.16 3.86 -0.14
N ALA A 77 0.54 2.74 -0.54
CA ALA A 77 -0.31 1.95 0.35
C ALA A 77 0.46 1.38 1.55
N ILE A 78 1.70 0.89 1.36
CA ILE A 78 2.57 0.43 2.46
C ILE A 78 2.89 1.58 3.41
N PHE A 79 3.32 2.73 2.89
CA PHE A 79 3.63 3.90 3.72
C PHE A 79 2.42 4.36 4.53
N GLY A 80 1.26 4.46 3.86
CA GLY A 80 -0.01 4.76 4.50
C GLY A 80 -0.32 3.76 5.61
N ALA A 81 -0.29 2.46 5.31
CA ALA A 81 -0.62 1.40 6.25
C ALA A 81 0.28 1.38 7.50
N ILE A 82 1.57 1.68 7.35
CA ILE A 82 2.49 1.81 8.48
C ILE A 82 2.09 3.02 9.34
N MET A 83 1.95 4.21 8.75
CA MET A 83 1.58 5.42 9.48
C MET A 83 0.22 5.28 10.20
N GLY A 84 -0.77 4.78 9.47
CA GLY A 84 -2.10 4.49 10.01
C GLY A 84 -2.02 3.46 11.15
N GLY A 85 -1.26 2.38 10.96
CA GLY A 85 -1.04 1.34 11.96
C GLY A 85 -0.49 1.88 13.27
N VAL A 86 0.55 2.70 13.20
CA VAL A 86 1.14 3.38 14.38
C VAL A 86 0.11 4.27 15.07
N ALA A 87 -0.62 5.09 14.32
CA ALA A 87 -1.66 5.95 14.87
C ALA A 87 -2.79 5.15 15.54
N GLY A 88 -3.29 4.10 14.87
CA GLY A 88 -4.36 3.23 15.38
C GLY A 88 -3.96 2.55 16.70
N ARG A 89 -2.72 2.06 16.79
CA ARG A 89 -2.17 1.45 18.02
C ARG A 89 -2.08 2.45 19.16
N ALA A 90 -1.58 3.66 18.90
CA ALA A 90 -1.51 4.72 19.90
C ALA A 90 -2.90 5.07 20.46
N LEU A 91 -3.92 5.13 19.59
CA LEU A 91 -5.30 5.38 20.00
C LEU A 91 -5.92 4.22 20.78
N GLY A 92 -5.64 2.97 20.40
CA GLY A 92 -6.10 1.78 21.12
C GLY A 92 -5.54 1.70 22.54
N GLY A 93 -4.23 1.95 22.69
CA GLY A 93 -3.55 1.91 23.99
C GLY A 93 -3.93 3.03 24.96
N ARG A 94 -4.51 4.14 24.46
CA ARG A 94 -5.09 5.21 25.30
C ARG A 94 -6.53 4.89 25.74
N ALA A 95 -7.29 4.19 24.90
CA ALA A 95 -8.67 3.83 25.20
C ALA A 95 -8.79 2.78 26.31
N GLY A 96 -7.84 1.84 26.41
CA GLY A 96 -7.79 0.85 27.50
C GLY A 96 -7.14 1.35 28.80
N ARG A 97 -6.70 2.61 28.86
CA ARG A 97 -6.10 3.24 30.05
C ARG A 97 -7.04 4.23 30.77
N ARG A 98 -8.27 4.36 30.29
CA ARG A 98 -9.35 5.11 30.93
C ARG A 98 -10.37 4.11 31.46
#